data_AF-A0A382Y562-F1
#
_entry.id   AF-A0A382Y562-F1
#
_cell.length_a   1.000
_cell.length_b   1.000
_cell.length_c   1.000
_cell.angle_alpha   90.00
_cell.angle_beta   90.00
_cell.angle_gamma   90.00
#
_symmetry.space_group_name_H-M   'P 1'
#
loop_
_entity.id
_entity.type
_entity.pdbx_description
1 polymer ?
#
loop_
_entity_poly.entity_id
_entity_poly.type
_entity_poly.pdbx_seq_one_letter_code
_entity_poly.pdbx_strand_id
1 'polypeptide(L)'
;VPGKRTGAPQTKPKKRGRRIRIKLGLRQSKIKEQQQSYEDQVGWTVTQEILDPYEDMEAQEPESVTHQCSMCGSIMQIPPPKRDRYKVICAYSECGHEDMIGG
;
A
#
# COMPACT_ATOMS: atom_id res chain seq x y z
N VAL A 1 6.19 -43.58 -70.93
CA VAL A 1 6.89 -42.55 -71.73
C VAL A 1 6.23 -42.53 -73.11
N PRO A 2 5.76 -41.38 -73.67
CA PRO A 2 5.61 -40.03 -73.10
C PRO A 2 4.41 -40.00 -72.09
N GLY A 3 3.48 -39.03 -71.95
CA GLY A 3 3.25 -37.73 -72.62
C GLY A 3 2.11 -36.88 -72.01
N LYS A 4 1.87 -35.68 -72.57
CA LYS A 4 0.83 -34.64 -72.26
C LYS A 4 0.77 -33.64 -73.44
N ARG A 5 -0.17 -32.69 -73.62
CA ARG A 5 -1.07 -31.94 -72.70
C ARG A 5 -2.49 -32.58 -72.59
N THR A 6 -3.64 -32.09 -73.06
CA THR A 6 -4.06 -30.86 -73.82
C THR A 6 -5.60 -30.64 -73.67
N GLY A 7 -6.11 -29.41 -73.83
CA GLY A 7 -7.54 -29.14 -74.19
C GLY A 7 -8.58 -28.97 -73.06
N ALA A 8 -8.68 -27.78 -72.46
CA ALA A 8 -9.70 -27.46 -71.46
C ALA A 8 -10.85 -26.60 -72.03
N PRO A 9 -12.11 -26.84 -71.62
CA PRO A 9 -13.17 -25.83 -71.71
C PRO A 9 -13.67 -25.36 -70.32
N GLN A 10 -13.38 -24.08 -70.04
CA GLN A 10 -14.31 -23.14 -69.41
C GLN A 10 -14.90 -23.50 -68.02
N THR A 11 -14.11 -23.29 -66.98
CA THR A 11 -14.66 -23.03 -65.63
C THR A 11 -15.45 -21.72 -65.63
N LYS A 12 -16.70 -21.79 -65.15
CA LYS A 12 -17.67 -20.68 -65.14
C LYS A 12 -17.09 -19.43 -64.43
N PRO A 13 -17.36 -18.20 -64.91
CA PRO A 13 -16.82 -17.00 -64.29
C PRO A 13 -17.32 -16.85 -62.84
N LYS A 14 -16.41 -16.90 -61.87
CA LYS A 14 -16.74 -16.61 -60.46
C LYS A 14 -17.33 -15.20 -60.37
N LYS A 15 -18.57 -15.09 -59.89
CA LYS A 15 -19.26 -13.81 -59.70
C LYS A 15 -18.37 -12.87 -58.88
N ARG A 16 -17.87 -11.79 -59.50
CA ARG A 16 -17.21 -10.69 -58.77
C ARG A 16 -18.25 -10.07 -57.85
N GLY A 17 -18.18 -10.38 -56.56
CA GLY A 17 -19.03 -9.77 -55.54
C GLY A 17 -18.93 -8.25 -55.61
N ARG A 18 -20.08 -7.57 -55.59
CA ARG A 18 -20.12 -6.10 -55.58
C ARG A 18 -19.34 -5.60 -54.36
N ARG A 19 -18.27 -4.83 -54.56
CA ARG A 19 -17.52 -4.22 -53.45
C ARG A 19 -18.45 -3.25 -52.73
N ILE A 20 -18.79 -3.55 -51.48
CA ILE A 20 -19.59 -2.67 -50.62
C ILE A 20 -18.78 -1.39 -50.40
N ARG A 21 -19.29 -0.25 -50.86
CA ARG A 21 -18.72 1.07 -50.54
C ARG A 21 -19.11 1.44 -49.11
N ILE A 22 -18.39 0.89 -48.14
CA ILE A 22 -18.49 1.32 -46.74
C ILE A 22 -18.08 2.80 -46.70
N LYS A 23 -19.04 3.69 -46.47
CA LYS A 23 -18.73 5.09 -46.14
C LYS A 23 -18.16 5.08 -44.72
N LEU A 24 -16.83 5.15 -44.60
CA LEU A 24 -16.11 5.33 -43.33
C LEU A 24 -16.33 6.76 -42.78
N GLY A 25 -17.60 7.10 -42.55
CA GLY A 25 -18.03 8.33 -41.91
C GLY A 25 -18.07 8.15 -40.40
N LEU A 26 -16.99 7.67 -39.79
CA LEU A 26 -16.85 7.68 -38.34
C LEU A 26 -16.61 9.13 -37.90
N ARG A 27 -17.69 9.93 -37.88
CA ARG A 27 -17.72 11.20 -37.14
C ARG A 27 -17.61 10.83 -35.67
N GLN A 28 -16.38 10.72 -35.19
CA GLN A 28 -16.08 10.64 -33.77
C GLN A 28 -16.70 11.86 -33.12
N SER A 29 -17.83 11.67 -32.43
CA SER A 29 -18.26 12.62 -31.41
C SER A 29 -17.08 12.73 -30.45
N LYS A 30 -16.50 13.94 -30.35
CA LYS A 30 -15.38 14.21 -29.44
C LYS A 30 -15.66 13.53 -28.11
N ILE A 31 -14.68 12.81 -27.58
CA ILE A 31 -14.73 12.30 -26.22
C ILE A 31 -15.06 13.52 -25.36
N LYS A 32 -16.28 13.58 -24.84
CA LYS A 32 -16.61 14.60 -23.84
C LYS A 32 -15.69 14.28 -22.68
N GLU A 33 -14.97 15.27 -22.17
CA GLU A 33 -14.26 15.17 -20.91
C GLU A 33 -15.30 14.91 -19.81
N GLN A 34 -15.63 13.64 -19.62
CA GLN A 34 -15.96 13.15 -18.30
C GLN A 34 -14.73 13.46 -17.47
N GLN A 35 -14.94 14.21 -16.39
CA GLN A 35 -13.91 14.50 -15.41
C GLN A 35 -13.51 13.17 -14.75
N GLN A 36 -12.61 12.44 -15.39
CA GLN A 36 -11.85 11.36 -14.77
C GLN A 36 -10.69 12.00 -14.02
N SER A 37 -11.03 12.83 -13.03
CA SER A 37 -10.16 13.04 -11.87
C SER A 37 -10.14 11.70 -11.12
N TYR A 38 -9.30 10.80 -11.61
CA TYR A 38 -8.91 9.61 -10.87
C TYR A 38 -8.13 10.09 -9.66
N GLU A 39 -8.84 10.29 -8.55
CA GLU A 39 -8.24 10.65 -7.28
C GLU A 39 -7.62 9.39 -6.66
N ASP A 40 -6.31 9.26 -6.85
CA ASP A 40 -5.45 8.33 -6.10
C ASP A 40 -5.38 8.76 -4.61
N GLN A 41 -6.51 8.70 -3.89
CA GLN A 41 -6.54 8.74 -2.43
C GLN A 41 -6.12 7.38 -1.86
N VAL A 42 -4.93 6.93 -2.27
CA VAL A 42 -4.27 5.73 -1.75
C VAL A 42 -3.42 6.08 -0.54
N GLY A 43 -3.93 5.73 0.65
CA GLY A 43 -3.13 5.68 1.88
C GLY A 43 -3.48 6.73 2.92
N TRP A 44 -4.32 6.33 3.88
CA TRP A 44 -4.28 6.70 5.31
C TRP A 44 -4.32 8.21 5.69
N THR A 45 -4.51 9.13 4.75
CA THR A 45 -4.27 10.58 4.97
C THR A 45 -5.49 11.47 4.72
N VAL A 46 -6.62 10.92 4.25
CA VAL A 46 -7.86 11.70 3.99
C VAL A 46 -8.94 11.41 5.03
N THR A 47 -8.56 11.55 6.30
CA THR A 47 -9.48 11.93 7.39
C THR A 47 -8.86 13.09 8.18
N GLN A 48 -8.43 14.13 7.45
CA GLN A 48 -8.18 15.47 8.02
C GLN A 48 -9.49 16.24 8.22
N GLU A 49 -10.52 15.56 8.73
CA GLU A 49 -11.71 16.22 9.24
C GLU A 49 -11.42 16.67 10.66
N ILE A 50 -10.62 17.76 10.73
CA ILE A 50 -10.31 18.57 11.91
C ILE A 50 -10.03 17.69 13.15
N LEU A 51 -8.80 17.19 13.25
CA LEU A 51 -8.26 17.03 14.60
C LEU A 51 -8.32 18.43 15.22
N ASP A 52 -8.96 18.55 16.38
CA ASP A 52 -8.87 19.76 17.19
C ASP A 52 -7.39 20.17 17.25
N PRO A 53 -7.07 21.48 17.11
CA PRO A 53 -5.70 21.92 17.31
C PRO A 53 -5.22 21.34 18.63
N TYR A 54 -4.06 20.68 18.60
CA TYR A 54 -3.49 19.96 19.75
C TYR A 54 -2.97 20.99 20.76
N GLU A 55 -3.92 21.75 21.34
CA GLU A 55 -3.74 22.78 22.33
C GLU A 55 -3.28 22.09 23.61
N ASP A 56 -1.98 22.21 23.86
CA ASP A 56 -1.40 22.17 25.19
C ASP A 56 -1.77 20.93 26.03
N MET A 57 -1.70 19.75 25.38
CA MET A 57 -1.06 18.62 26.05
C MET A 57 0.43 18.99 26.21
N GLU A 58 0.70 19.86 27.21
CA GLU A 58 2.04 20.16 27.72
C GLU A 58 2.80 18.84 27.78
N ALA A 59 3.98 18.78 27.15
CA ALA A 59 4.66 17.52 26.88
C ALA A 59 4.89 16.75 28.19
N GLN A 60 3.95 15.84 28.51
CA GLN A 60 3.83 15.24 29.82
C GLN A 60 5.08 14.40 30.04
N GLU A 61 6.03 14.93 30.83
CA GLU A 61 7.27 14.24 31.13
C GLU A 61 6.89 12.84 31.65
N PRO A 62 7.50 11.76 31.14
CA PRO A 62 6.99 10.42 31.37
C PRO A 62 7.00 10.10 32.87
N GLU A 63 5.80 10.13 33.46
CA GLU A 63 5.56 9.98 34.91
C GLU A 63 6.02 8.61 35.44
N SER A 64 6.28 7.65 34.54
CA SER A 64 6.95 6.40 34.84
C SER A 64 7.89 5.97 33.72
N VAL A 65 9.02 5.39 34.10
CA VAL A 65 9.96 4.69 33.23
C VAL A 65 9.59 3.20 33.22
N THR A 66 9.51 2.60 32.04
CA THR A 66 9.33 1.15 31.88
C THR A 66 10.69 0.45 31.93
N HIS A 67 10.84 -0.50 32.86
CA HIS A 67 12.01 -1.37 32.99
C HIS A 67 11.65 -2.80 32.66
N GLN A 68 12.55 -3.54 32.02
CA GLN A 68 12.42 -4.98 31.79
C GLN A 68 13.48 -5.72 32.60
N CYS A 69 13.05 -6.56 33.55
CA CYS A 69 13.97 -7.34 34.38
C CYS A 69 14.76 -8.34 33.52
N SER A 70 16.10 -8.33 33.62
CA SER A 70 16.95 -9.20 32.79
C SER A 70 16.80 -10.70 33.09
N MET A 71 16.48 -11.05 34.34
CA MET A 71 16.38 -12.44 34.80
C MET A 71 15.02 -13.10 34.52
N CYS A 72 13.92 -12.39 34.76
CA CYS A 72 12.55 -12.96 34.62
C CYS A 72 11.74 -12.36 33.47
N GLY A 73 12.26 -11.35 32.77
CA GLY A 73 11.58 -10.69 31.65
C GLY A 73 10.36 -9.84 32.03
N SER A 74 10.03 -9.72 33.33
CA SER A 74 8.88 -8.93 33.80
C SER A 74 9.05 -7.45 33.47
N ILE A 75 8.02 -6.82 32.92
CA ILE A 75 7.98 -5.38 32.70
C ILE A 75 7.47 -4.70 33.98
N MET A 76 8.21 -3.72 34.47
CA MET A 76 7.90 -2.94 35.66
C MET A 76 7.76 -1.46 35.29
N GLN A 77 6.75 -0.78 35.85
CA GLN A 77 6.66 0.68 35.81
C GLN A 77 7.29 1.25 37.08
N ILE A 78 8.24 2.16 36.91
CA ILE A 78 9.07 2.71 37.98
C ILE A 78 8.95 4.24 37.95
N PRO A 79 8.81 4.93 39.09
CA PRO A 79 8.83 6.40 39.12
C PRO A 79 10.15 6.96 38.56
N PRO A 80 10.16 8.20 38.04
CA PRO A 80 11.34 8.79 37.40
C PRO A 80 12.56 8.79 38.34
N PRO A 81 13.69 8.19 37.92
CA PRO A 81 14.90 8.15 38.74
C PRO A 81 15.56 9.53 38.79
N LYS A 82 15.98 9.96 39.98
CA LYS A 82 16.66 11.27 40.19
C LYS A 82 18.11 11.32 39.68
N ARG A 83 18.61 10.25 39.05
CA ARG A 83 20.01 10.06 38.66
C ARG A 83 20.06 9.17 37.42
N ASP A 84 20.98 9.46 36.50
CA ASP A 84 21.20 8.68 35.28
C ASP A 84 21.62 7.23 35.55
N ARG A 85 22.26 7.00 36.71
CA ARG A 85 22.68 5.68 37.18
C ARG A 85 21.92 5.27 38.44
N TYR A 86 21.19 4.17 38.34
CA TYR A 86 20.32 3.67 39.40
C TYR A 86 20.22 2.13 39.38
N LYS A 87 19.79 1.57 40.51
CA LYS A 87 19.50 0.16 40.67
C LYS A 87 17.99 -0.06 40.66
N VAL A 88 17.53 -1.05 39.92
CA VAL A 88 16.16 -1.57 39.97
C VAL A 88 16.18 -2.93 40.65
N ILE A 89 15.40 -3.07 41.71
CA ILE A 89 15.15 -4.37 42.34
C ILE A 89 13.85 -4.92 41.76
N CYS A 90 13.88 -6.15 41.24
CA CYS A 90 12.67 -6.81 40.76
C CYS A 90 11.67 -6.99 41.92
N ALA A 91 10.43 -6.48 41.75
CA ALA A 91 9.38 -6.57 42.77
C ALA A 91 8.86 -8.01 43.00
N TYR A 92 9.23 -8.96 42.13
CA TYR A 92 8.83 -10.34 42.25
C TYR A 92 9.74 -11.10 43.22
N SER A 93 9.16 -11.62 44.30
CA SER A 93 9.88 -12.22 45.44
C SER A 93 10.73 -13.44 45.09
N GLU A 94 10.40 -14.14 44.00
CA GLU A 94 11.15 -15.31 43.52
C GLU A 94 12.36 -14.92 42.66
N CYS A 95 12.39 -13.68 42.14
CA CYS A 95 13.45 -13.19 41.28
C CYS A 95 14.48 -12.36 42.07
N GLY A 96 14.02 -11.34 42.80
CA GLY A 96 14.87 -10.49 43.65
C GLY A 96 16.08 -9.83 42.96
N HIS A 97 16.12 -9.81 41.63
CA HIS A 97 17.29 -9.41 40.87
C HIS A 97 17.54 -7.90 40.92
N GLU A 98 18.81 -7.50 40.97
CA GLU A 98 19.26 -6.10 40.92
C GLU A 98 19.80 -5.76 39.53
N ASP A 99 18.99 -5.13 38.68
CA ASP A 99 19.46 -4.57 37.41
C ASP A 99 20.13 -3.21 37.66
N MET A 100 21.32 -2.99 37.12
CA MET A 100 21.99 -1.69 37.10
C MET A 100 21.74 -0.99 35.76
N ILE A 101 21.05 0.15 35.81
CA ILE A 101 20.81 1.01 34.64
C ILE A 101 21.80 2.18 34.65
N GLY A 102 22.34 2.49 33.47
CA GLY A 102 23.33 3.55 33.24
C GLY A 102 24.77 3.05 33.35
N GLY A 103 25.41 2.85 32.18
CA GLY A 103 26.82 2.44 32.04
C GLY A 103 27.83 3.56 32.28
#